data_AF-A0A4S1FMB3-F1
#
_entry.id   AF-A0A4S1FMB3-F1
#
_cell.length_a   1.000
_cell.length_b   1.000
_cell.length_c   1.000
_cell.angle_alpha   90.00
_cell.angle_beta   90.00
_cell.angle_gamma   90.00
#
_symmetry.space_group_name_H-M   'P 1'
#
loop_
_entity.id
_entity.type
_entity.pdbx_description
1 polymer ?
#
loop_
_entity_poly.entity_id
_entity_poly.type
_entity_poly.pdbx_seq_one_letter_code
_entity_poly.pdbx_strand_id
1 'polypeptide(L)'
;MQTEWTAEQQKEHRKLWVQALRSGDYEQGQDYLANKGLYCCLGVACVLTGMDDDELSLCGTLNEFPHAMSYFGLATCTGEYGDTSLAKMNDGGKTFSEIADIIESEPPGLFVDHTP
;
A
#
# COMPACT_ATOMS: atom_id res chain seq x y z
N MET A 1 -15.78 -9.06 11.95
CA MET A 1 -14.66 -8.51 11.15
C MET A 1 -13.60 -8.09 12.15
N GLN A 2 -12.42 -8.71 12.13
CA GLN A 2 -11.31 -8.28 13.00
C GLN A 2 -10.86 -6.90 12.52
N THR A 3 -10.95 -5.90 13.40
CA THR A 3 -10.58 -4.51 13.09
C THR A 3 -9.29 -4.08 13.78
N GLU A 4 -8.65 -4.99 14.52
CA GLU A 4 -7.43 -4.71 15.28
C GLU A 4 -6.38 -5.78 14.95
N TRP A 5 -5.35 -5.36 14.22
CA TRP A 5 -4.17 -6.17 13.91
C TRP A 5 -3.02 -5.74 14.82
N THR A 6 -2.30 -6.71 15.37
CA THR A 6 -1.06 -6.42 16.11
C THR A 6 0.04 -5.91 15.18
N ALA A 7 1.04 -5.22 15.73
CA ALA A 7 2.22 -4.77 14.99
C ALA A 7 2.91 -5.91 14.23
N GLU A 8 3.01 -7.09 14.84
CA GLU A 8 3.65 -8.26 14.24
C GLU A 8 2.81 -8.86 13.11
N GLN A 9 1.48 -8.89 13.23
CA GLN A 9 0.61 -9.29 12.12
C GLN A 9 0.72 -8.32 10.95
N GLN A 10 0.73 -7.02 11.22
CA GLN A 10 0.90 -6.01 10.18
C GLN A 10 2.25 -6.16 9.47
N LYS A 11 3.34 -6.47 10.19
CA LYS A 11 4.63 -6.79 9.57
C LYS A 11 4.56 -7.99 8.64
N GLU A 12 3.89 -9.07 9.03
CA GLU A 12 3.71 -10.22 8.13
C GLU A 12 2.85 -9.86 6.90
N HIS A 13 1.82 -9.04 7.07
CA HIS A 13 1.02 -8.55 5.94
C HIS A 13 1.85 -7.67 5.00
N ARG A 14 2.74 -6.82 5.52
CA ARG A 14 3.67 -6.04 4.69
C ARG A 14 4.56 -6.92 3.82
N LYS A 15 4.97 -8.10 4.30
CA LYS A 15 5.71 -9.06 3.48
C LYS A 15 4.89 -9.59 2.31
N LEU A 16 3.58 -9.84 2.51
CA LEU A 16 2.67 -10.23 1.42
C LEU A 16 2.58 -9.11 0.37
N TRP A 17 2.51 -7.85 0.81
CA TRP A 17 2.50 -6.70 -0.08
C TRP A 17 3.81 -6.54 -0.86
N VAL A 18 4.95 -6.65 -0.19
CA VAL A 18 6.28 -6.65 -0.81
C VAL A 18 6.40 -7.77 -1.84
N GLN A 19 5.93 -8.98 -1.52
CA GLN A 19 5.93 -10.11 -2.45
C GLN A 19 5.04 -9.84 -3.67
N ALA A 20 3.84 -9.29 -3.48
CA ALA A 20 2.95 -8.94 -4.58
C ALA A 20 3.59 -7.90 -5.52
N LEU A 21 4.20 -6.85 -4.98
CA LEU A 21 4.91 -5.85 -5.78
C LEU A 21 6.09 -6.44 -6.57
N ARG A 22 6.79 -7.42 -5.99
CA ARG A 22 7.94 -8.10 -6.62
C ARG A 22 7.55 -9.26 -7.56
N SER A 23 6.28 -9.69 -7.55
CA SER A 23 5.83 -10.90 -8.26
C SER A 23 5.85 -10.78 -9.79
N GLY A 24 5.58 -9.57 -10.30
CA GLY A 24 5.27 -9.35 -11.72
C GLY A 24 3.82 -9.65 -12.10
N ASP A 25 2.96 -10.03 -11.15
CA ASP A 25 1.53 -10.32 -11.39
C ASP A 25 0.68 -9.05 -11.53
N TYR A 26 1.21 -7.90 -11.10
CA TYR A 26 0.55 -6.60 -11.15
C TYR A 26 1.31 -5.66 -12.09
N GLU A 27 0.60 -5.04 -13.03
CA GLU A 27 1.15 -4.00 -13.88
C GLU A 27 1.11 -2.64 -13.19
N GLN A 28 2.25 -1.94 -13.17
CA GLN A 28 2.36 -0.66 -12.49
C GLN A 28 1.72 0.47 -13.31
N GLY A 29 0.85 1.24 -12.67
CA GLY A 29 0.23 2.47 -13.15
C GLY A 29 0.55 3.68 -12.27
N GLN A 30 0.03 4.84 -12.65
CA GLN A 30 0.24 6.13 -11.97
C GLN A 30 -1.10 6.85 -11.81
N ASP A 31 -1.13 7.86 -10.93
CA ASP A 31 -2.24 8.80 -10.66
C ASP A 31 -3.52 8.21 -10.03
N TYR A 32 -3.72 6.90 -10.10
CA TYR A 32 -4.91 6.19 -9.61
C TYR A 32 -4.52 4.96 -8.78
N LEU A 33 -5.39 4.53 -7.86
CA LEU A 33 -5.24 3.24 -7.17
C LEU A 33 -5.26 2.09 -8.17
N ALA A 34 -6.28 2.06 -9.04
CA ALA A 34 -6.35 1.18 -10.19
C ALA A 34 -6.99 1.90 -11.39
N ASN A 35 -6.54 1.58 -12.60
CA ASN A 35 -7.15 2.03 -13.84
C ASN A 35 -6.85 1.04 -14.97
N LYS A 36 -7.88 0.34 -15.47
CA LYS A 36 -7.77 -0.61 -16.59
C LYS A 36 -6.69 -1.69 -16.39
N GLY A 37 -6.63 -2.30 -15.19
CA GLY A 37 -5.66 -3.34 -14.85
C GLY A 37 -4.25 -2.83 -14.50
N LEU A 38 -4.03 -1.51 -14.48
CA LEU A 38 -2.82 -0.89 -13.95
C LEU A 38 -3.07 -0.45 -12.51
N TYR A 39 -2.09 -0.65 -11.63
CA TYR A 39 -2.20 -0.33 -10.21
C TYR A 39 -1.07 0.56 -9.74
N CYS A 40 -1.35 1.50 -8.84
CA CYS A 40 -0.27 2.04 -8.02
C CYS A 40 0.04 1.06 -6.87
N CYS A 41 1.15 1.29 -6.16
CA CYS A 41 1.52 0.41 -5.04
C CYS A 41 0.42 0.28 -3.97
N LEU A 42 -0.34 1.35 -3.70
CA LEU A 42 -1.46 1.33 -2.74
C LEU A 42 -2.70 0.62 -3.32
N GLY A 43 -2.87 0.61 -4.64
CA GLY A 43 -3.89 -0.20 -5.30
C GLY A 43 -3.65 -1.69 -5.11
N VAL A 44 -2.40 -2.14 -5.26
CA VAL A 44 -2.00 -3.53 -4.95
C VAL A 44 -2.33 -3.87 -3.49
N ALA A 45 -2.08 -2.95 -2.56
CA ALA A 45 -2.46 -3.14 -1.15
C ALA A 45 -3.99 -3.35 -1.00
N CYS A 46 -4.82 -2.55 -1.68
CA CYS A 46 -6.26 -2.74 -1.66
C CYS A 46 -6.68 -4.12 -2.18
N VAL A 47 -6.12 -4.56 -3.31
CA VAL A 47 -6.43 -5.88 -3.90
C VAL A 47 -6.13 -7.01 -2.93
N LEU A 48 -5.00 -6.96 -2.23
CA LEU A 48 -4.63 -7.95 -1.22
C LEU A 48 -5.60 -8.00 -0.03
N THR A 49 -6.36 -6.94 0.19
CA THR A 49 -7.42 -6.89 1.22
C THR A 49 -8.81 -7.25 0.70
N GLY A 50 -8.91 -7.74 -0.54
CA GLY A 50 -10.14 -8.27 -1.13
C GLY A 50 -10.94 -7.29 -1.97
N MET A 51 -10.36 -6.13 -2.34
CA MET A 51 -10.97 -5.20 -3.28
C MET A 51 -10.73 -5.66 -4.72
N ASP A 52 -11.69 -5.43 -5.60
CA ASP A 52 -11.53 -5.65 -7.04
C ASP A 52 -11.25 -4.37 -7.84
N ASP A 53 -10.95 -4.53 -9.12
CA ASP A 53 -10.62 -3.43 -10.04
C ASP A 53 -11.76 -2.44 -10.23
N ASP A 54 -13.00 -2.92 -10.22
CA ASP A 54 -14.18 -2.09 -10.44
C ASP A 54 -14.42 -1.19 -9.21
N GLU A 55 -14.23 -1.73 -8.01
CA GLU A 55 -14.27 -0.98 -6.75
C GLU A 55 -13.16 0.07 -6.69
N LEU A 56 -11.94 -0.28 -7.12
CA LEU A 56 -10.79 0.63 -7.05
C LEU A 56 -10.83 1.72 -8.11
N SER A 57 -11.38 1.46 -9.29
CA SER A 57 -11.48 2.42 -10.39
C SER A 57 -12.37 3.63 -10.06
N LEU A 58 -13.22 3.52 -9.03
CA LEU A 58 -14.09 4.60 -8.55
C LEU A 58 -13.43 5.45 -7.45
N CYS A 59 -12.32 5.01 -6.88
CA CYS A 59 -11.75 5.57 -5.66
C CYS A 59 -10.43 6.31 -5.95
N GLY A 60 -10.32 7.55 -5.45
CA GLY A 60 -9.13 8.37 -5.67
C GLY A 60 -7.98 8.11 -4.69
N THR A 61 -8.25 7.59 -3.48
CA THR A 61 -7.25 7.39 -2.42
C THR A 61 -7.68 6.29 -1.43
N LEU A 62 -6.77 5.84 -0.56
CA LEU A 62 -7.08 4.87 0.51
C LEU A 62 -8.07 5.39 1.58
N ASN A 63 -8.47 6.67 1.57
CA ASN A 63 -9.47 7.18 2.52
C ASN A 63 -10.79 6.42 2.45
N GLU A 64 -11.11 5.85 1.28
CA GLU A 64 -12.31 5.03 1.07
C GLU A 64 -12.11 3.57 1.52
N PHE A 65 -10.87 3.20 1.87
CA PHE A 65 -10.45 1.84 2.25
C PHE A 65 -9.65 1.81 3.57
N PRO A 66 -10.22 2.27 4.70
CA PRO A 66 -9.52 2.29 5.99
C PRO A 66 -9.12 0.88 6.48
N HIS A 67 -9.78 -0.17 5.98
CA HIS A 67 -9.39 -1.55 6.27
C HIS A 67 -8.00 -1.89 5.72
N ALA A 68 -7.66 -1.44 4.51
CA ALA A 68 -6.33 -1.65 3.93
C ALA A 68 -5.24 -0.97 4.77
N MET A 69 -5.51 0.26 5.22
CA MET A 69 -4.60 0.96 6.12
C MET A 69 -4.39 0.19 7.44
N SER A 70 -5.47 -0.26 8.08
CA SER A 70 -5.41 -1.06 9.31
C SER A 70 -4.68 -2.40 9.11
N TYR A 71 -4.92 -3.06 7.97
CA TYR A 71 -4.33 -4.37 7.65
C TYR A 71 -2.80 -4.33 7.53
N PHE A 72 -2.25 -3.30 6.88
CA PHE A 72 -0.79 -3.12 6.73
C PHE A 72 -0.16 -2.24 7.81
N GLY A 73 -0.98 -1.54 8.59
CA GLY A 73 -0.55 -0.55 9.57
C GLY A 73 -0.05 0.75 8.94
N LEU A 74 -0.57 1.16 7.78
CA LEU A 74 -0.19 2.44 7.17
C LEU A 74 -0.66 3.62 8.04
N ALA A 75 0.23 4.58 8.28
CA ALA A 75 -0.10 5.76 9.07
C ALA A 75 -1.02 6.74 8.34
N THR A 76 -0.93 6.81 7.01
CA THR A 76 -1.72 7.73 6.17
C THR A 76 -2.25 7.04 4.92
N CYS A 77 -3.27 7.62 4.30
CA CYS A 77 -3.93 7.08 3.11
C CYS A 77 -3.10 7.22 1.82
N THR A 78 -1.95 7.89 1.88
CA THR A 78 -1.01 8.04 0.76
C THR A 78 0.34 7.36 1.05
N GLY A 79 0.51 6.79 2.26
CA GLY A 79 1.76 6.19 2.72
C GLY A 79 2.86 7.23 2.90
N GLU A 80 2.60 8.28 3.69
CA GLU A 80 3.56 9.36 3.97
C GLU A 80 4.72 8.87 4.83
N TYR A 81 5.93 9.35 4.53
CA TYR A 81 7.13 9.15 5.33
C TYR A 81 8.16 10.23 4.99
N GLY A 82 8.83 10.78 6.01
CA GLY A 82 9.67 11.97 5.82
C GLY A 82 8.90 13.12 5.13
N ASP A 83 9.43 13.62 4.02
CA ASP A 83 8.83 14.70 3.20
C ASP A 83 8.16 14.19 1.91
N THR A 84 7.82 12.89 1.84
CA THR A 84 7.25 12.25 0.64
C THR A 84 6.18 11.21 1.00
N SER A 85 5.67 10.51 0.00
CA SER A 85 4.72 9.40 0.17
C SER A 85 4.93 8.29 -0.85
N LEU A 86 4.46 7.08 -0.56
CA LEU A 86 4.54 5.96 -1.50
C LEU A 86 3.82 6.27 -2.83
N ALA A 87 2.65 6.92 -2.76
CA ALA A 87 1.93 7.39 -3.94
C ALA A 87 2.80 8.34 -4.79
N LYS A 88 3.41 9.35 -4.16
CA LYS A 88 4.29 10.29 -4.84
C LYS A 88 5.54 9.62 -5.44
N MET A 89 6.09 8.60 -4.77
CA MET A 89 7.23 7.85 -5.32
C MET A 89 6.84 7.00 -6.53
N ASN A 90 5.66 6.40 -6.49
CA ASN A 90 5.08 5.66 -7.62
C ASN A 90 4.88 6.57 -8.84
N ASP A 91 4.21 7.71 -8.63
CA ASP A 91 3.92 8.67 -9.71
C ASP A 91 5.21 9.37 -10.18
N GLY A 92 6.22 9.47 -9.30
CA GLY A 92 7.58 9.92 -9.61
C GLY A 92 8.43 8.92 -10.40
N GLY A 93 7.91 7.73 -10.73
CA GLY A 93 8.55 6.76 -11.61
C GLY A 93 9.43 5.71 -10.92
N LYS A 94 9.36 5.57 -9.58
CA LYS A 94 9.97 4.40 -8.93
C LYS A 94 9.25 3.13 -9.35
N THR A 95 10.01 2.07 -9.59
CA THR A 95 9.45 0.75 -9.88
C THR A 95 8.82 0.12 -8.65
N PHE A 96 7.91 -0.83 -8.84
CA PHE A 96 7.39 -1.66 -7.75
C PHE A 96 8.49 -2.32 -6.91
N SER A 97 9.61 -2.75 -7.52
CA SER A 97 10.73 -3.30 -6.75
C SER A 97 11.33 -2.26 -5.80
N GLU A 98 11.56 -1.03 -6.26
CA GLU A 98 12.11 0.03 -5.41
C GLU A 98 11.13 0.49 -4.34
N ILE A 99 9.83 0.47 -4.62
CA ILE A 99 8.78 0.78 -3.64
C ILE A 99 8.70 -0.33 -2.59
N ALA A 100 8.83 -1.59 -3.00
CA ALA A 100 8.91 -2.73 -2.09
C ALA A 100 10.11 -2.60 -1.14
N ASP A 101 11.27 -2.13 -1.63
CA ASP A 101 12.44 -1.85 -0.78
C ASP A 101 12.15 -0.77 0.27
N ILE A 102 11.38 0.27 -0.10
CA ILE A 102 10.96 1.32 0.85
C ILE A 102 10.06 0.71 1.94
N ILE A 103 9.05 -0.07 1.56
CA ILE A 103 8.12 -0.73 2.49
C ILE A 103 8.89 -1.65 3.44
N GLU A 104 9.82 -2.45 2.94
CA GLU A 104 10.66 -3.37 3.71
C GLU A 104 11.61 -2.65 4.67
N SER A 105 12.05 -1.42 4.33
CA SER A 105 12.91 -0.60 5.20
C SER A 105 12.19 0.04 6.39
N GLU A 106 10.85 0.03 6.40
CA GLU A 106 10.00 0.61 7.46
C GLU A 106 10.44 2.03 7.89
N PRO A 107 10.51 3.01 6.97
CA PRO A 107 10.98 4.34 7.31
C PRO A 107 10.03 4.99 8.34
N PRO A 108 10.57 5.79 9.29
CA PRO A 108 9.76 6.45 10.31
C PRO A 108 8.59 7.24 9.70
N GLY A 109 7.41 7.05 10.27
CA GLY A 109 6.16 7.68 9.83
C GLY A 109 5.38 6.90 8.78
N LEU A 110 5.97 5.92 8.07
CA LEU A 110 5.23 5.15 7.05
C LEU A 110 4.14 4.28 7.68
N PHE A 111 4.49 3.63 8.78
CA PHE A 111 3.60 2.77 9.54
C PHE A 111 3.27 3.39 10.88
N VAL A 112 2.12 3.02 11.44
CA VAL A 112 1.76 3.43 12.80
C VAL A 112 2.80 2.90 13.78
N ASP A 113 3.35 3.80 14.60
CA ASP A 113 4.27 3.43 15.65
C ASP A 113 3.50 2.71 16.76
N HIS A 114 3.70 1.40 16.85
CA HIS A 114 3.29 0.66 18.03
C HIS A 114 4.41 0.75 19.06
N THR A 115 4.40 1.81 19.88
CA THR A 115 5.15 1.76 21.13
C THR A 115 4.62 0.56 21.94
N PRO A 116 5.51 -0.34 22.42
CA PRO A 116 5.11 -1.48 23.24
C PRO A 116 4.43 -1.06 24.54
#